data_AF-A0A6V8E0J5-F1
#
_entry.id   AF-A0A6V8E0J5-F1
#
_cell.length_a   1.000
_cell.length_b   1.000
_cell.length_c   1.000
_cell.angle_alpha   90.00
_cell.angle_beta   90.00
_cell.angle_gamma   90.00
#
_symmetry.space_group_name_H-M   'P 1'
#
loop_
_entity.id
_entity.type
_entity.pdbx_description
1 polymer ?
#
loop_
_entity_poly.entity_id
_entity_poly.type
_entity_poly.pdbx_seq_one_letter_code
_entity_poly.pdbx_strand_id
1 'polypeptide(L)'
;VDIGDMSRDWKSTEADRQANGFILDCLAGDTSRDAAQIQVAIDGLSVVMKKGGAADVCVNTHMGGLTVHQLRWIFSAETDAELTTAGMDLGTEIANDDGDTTREWSDLNANCGDAEIVLAYPDADSGTYEYFFETALDEASAGFRAGTQSADDNVLVNALTGDETAIGYFGYAYYQENMATLAAAAIENGDGNMITPNANSVRDGSYNPLSRPLFMNLLVDGATLENTIPFMLYGLDTEAGHEAVGEVGYVSLNDYQQHQMVYGRLAYLQGLTTEGNSAIFEDMCGAAGSISIAGSSTVLPLAEAWAEDYQAICGDTSITVESGGSGAGAGRVCANSAKGTPVDIGDMSRDWKSTEGTVDANGQLNCLVGDTSITVTQLVVAVDGLSVVSKKGGAADVCMQNMGGMTAAQLRWVFSAETDAELTTAGLDLSSVVPEDDGDGIKEWSDLSANCNADAIVLAYPDADSGTYEYFYEEILHEAAAGFGSGTQSADDNVLVNALLADENAIGYFGYAYYQENMATLGAVAVSNNHTHGVADAPEDAVAPTPQTVRDGSYAPLSRPLFMNVNNAVWDDVTPFLLWAFSGDGSAVISEVGYVPLDDATYQEMIRRILAQGVYA
;
A
#
# COMPACT_ATOMS: atom_id res chain seq x y z
N VAL A 1 -17.52 -13.99 19.43
CA VAL A 1 -18.54 -13.05 18.94
C VAL A 1 -18.53 -13.11 17.42
N ASP A 2 -19.61 -12.64 16.80
CA ASP A 2 -19.77 -12.67 15.34
C ASP A 2 -19.15 -11.42 14.69
N ILE A 3 -19.16 -10.31 15.43
CA ILE A 3 -18.50 -9.04 15.09
C ILE A 3 -17.64 -8.60 16.29
N GLY A 4 -16.38 -8.25 16.06
CA GLY A 4 -15.50 -7.60 17.03
C GLY A 4 -15.13 -6.19 16.59
N ASP A 5 -15.33 -5.21 17.45
CA ASP A 5 -14.98 -3.80 17.25
C ASP A 5 -13.52 -3.53 17.62
N MET A 6 -12.83 -2.75 16.78
CA MET A 6 -11.43 -2.37 16.99
C MET A 6 -11.17 -0.93 16.58
N SER A 7 -10.35 -0.24 17.36
CA SER A 7 -9.89 1.13 17.10
C SER A 7 -8.46 1.18 16.56
N ARG A 8 -7.95 0.04 16.07
CA ARG A 8 -6.62 -0.11 15.50
C ARG A 8 -6.61 -1.28 14.53
N ASP A 9 -5.54 -1.37 13.75
CA ASP A 9 -5.29 -2.56 12.95
C ASP A 9 -4.85 -3.76 13.82
N TRP A 10 -4.92 -4.96 13.24
CA TRP A 10 -4.42 -6.19 13.83
C TRP A 10 -2.90 -6.15 13.99
N LYS A 11 -2.40 -6.63 15.12
CA LYS A 11 -0.96 -6.85 15.30
C LYS A 11 -0.55 -8.13 14.56
N SER A 12 0.68 -8.18 14.07
CA SER A 12 1.28 -9.39 13.48
C SER A 12 1.38 -10.59 14.43
N THR A 13 1.16 -10.38 15.73
CA THR A 13 1.08 -11.46 16.73
C THR A 13 -0.34 -11.98 16.95
N GLU A 14 -1.35 -11.29 16.42
CA GLU A 14 -2.76 -11.59 16.60
C GLU A 14 -3.35 -12.32 15.39
N ALA A 15 -2.95 -11.92 14.17
CA ALA A 15 -3.38 -12.55 12.93
C ALA A 15 -2.40 -12.29 11.76
N ASP A 16 -2.39 -13.18 10.77
CA ASP A 16 -1.69 -12.99 9.49
C ASP A 16 -2.68 -12.50 8.42
N ARG A 17 -2.31 -11.48 7.65
CA ARG A 17 -3.17 -10.91 6.60
C ARG A 17 -3.02 -11.72 5.31
N GLN A 18 -4.14 -12.21 4.78
CA GLN A 18 -4.17 -12.92 3.50
C GLN A 18 -3.82 -12.00 2.32
N ALA A 19 -3.60 -12.60 1.14
CA ALA A 19 -3.21 -11.87 -0.08
C ALA A 19 -4.22 -10.79 -0.50
N ASN A 20 -5.52 -11.01 -0.25
CA ASN A 20 -6.59 -10.04 -0.51
C ASN A 20 -6.52 -8.77 0.35
N GLY A 21 -5.68 -8.76 1.38
CA GLY A 21 -5.42 -7.57 2.19
C GLY A 21 -6.48 -7.25 3.25
N PHE A 22 -7.55 -8.03 3.41
CA PHE A 22 -8.60 -7.73 4.41
C PHE A 22 -9.13 -8.93 5.19
N ILE A 23 -8.88 -10.16 4.73
CA ILE A 23 -9.11 -11.36 5.53
C ILE A 23 -7.84 -11.68 6.31
N LEU A 24 -8.02 -12.04 7.57
CA LEU A 24 -6.95 -12.31 8.51
C LEU A 24 -7.10 -13.70 9.12
N ASP A 25 -6.04 -14.50 9.03
CA ASP A 25 -5.91 -15.82 9.65
C ASP A 25 -5.55 -15.62 11.13
N CYS A 26 -6.42 -16.03 12.06
CA CYS A 26 -6.16 -15.79 13.49
C CYS A 26 -4.94 -16.59 13.98
N LEU A 27 -3.99 -15.91 14.63
CA LEU A 27 -2.82 -16.53 15.28
C LEU A 27 -3.00 -16.71 16.78
N ALA A 28 -3.86 -15.90 17.39
CA ALA A 28 -4.17 -15.96 18.82
C ALA A 28 -5.50 -16.67 19.08
N GLY A 29 -5.51 -17.63 20.02
CA GLY A 29 -6.70 -18.36 20.40
C GLY A 29 -7.01 -19.53 19.46
N ASP A 30 -8.16 -19.50 18.80
CA ASP A 30 -8.59 -20.54 17.86
C ASP A 30 -8.08 -20.20 16.46
N THR A 31 -6.97 -20.84 16.06
CA THR A 31 -6.24 -20.51 14.83
C THR A 31 -6.82 -21.14 13.57
N SER A 32 -8.01 -21.76 13.65
CA SER A 32 -8.76 -22.21 12.46
C SER A 32 -9.82 -21.21 12.04
N ARG A 33 -9.79 -19.98 12.58
CA ARG A 33 -10.78 -18.95 12.33
C ARG A 33 -10.15 -17.83 11.55
N ASP A 34 -10.94 -17.28 10.63
CA ASP A 34 -10.56 -16.10 9.88
C ASP A 34 -11.51 -14.95 10.25
N ALA A 35 -10.98 -13.73 10.18
CA ALA A 35 -11.73 -12.51 10.40
C ALA A 35 -11.60 -11.59 9.19
N ALA A 36 -12.70 -10.98 8.75
CA ALA A 36 -12.69 -9.96 7.70
C ALA A 36 -12.81 -8.59 8.34
N GLN A 37 -11.79 -7.74 8.12
CA GLN A 37 -11.75 -6.39 8.68
C GLN A 37 -12.48 -5.41 7.76
N ILE A 38 -13.47 -4.71 8.32
CA ILE A 38 -14.26 -3.70 7.62
C ILE A 38 -14.08 -2.36 8.34
N GLN A 39 -13.57 -1.35 7.64
CA GLN A 39 -13.53 0.01 8.17
C GLN A 39 -14.96 0.58 8.17
N VAL A 40 -15.38 1.20 9.27
CA VAL A 40 -16.76 1.70 9.43
C VAL A 40 -16.85 3.19 9.65
N ALA A 41 -15.80 3.79 10.21
CA ALA A 41 -15.73 5.20 10.50
C ALA A 41 -14.27 5.61 10.73
N ILE A 42 -14.04 6.90 10.91
CA ILE A 42 -12.77 7.44 11.35
C ILE A 42 -13.01 8.24 12.62
N ASP A 43 -12.29 7.87 13.67
CA ASP A 43 -12.23 8.66 14.89
C ASP A 43 -11.14 9.73 14.73
N GLY A 44 -11.43 10.94 15.17
CA GLY A 44 -10.51 12.06 15.08
C GLY A 44 -10.61 12.87 16.35
N LEU A 45 -9.48 13.22 16.94
CA LEU A 45 -9.42 14.09 18.10
C LEU A 45 -9.07 15.50 17.63
N SER A 46 -9.28 16.49 18.47
CA SER A 46 -8.88 17.86 18.19
C SER A 46 -8.32 18.46 19.46
N VAL A 47 -7.05 18.88 19.40
CA VAL A 47 -6.44 19.68 20.45
C VAL A 47 -6.87 21.12 20.24
N VAL A 48 -7.57 21.69 21.21
CA VAL A 48 -8.33 22.93 21.06
C VAL A 48 -8.02 23.94 22.14
N MET A 49 -8.17 25.21 21.78
CA MET A 49 -7.96 26.38 22.64
C MET A 49 -9.03 27.42 22.33
N LYS A 50 -9.19 28.41 23.20
CA LYS A 50 -10.04 29.57 22.92
C LYS A 50 -9.53 30.32 21.69
N LYS A 51 -10.39 30.49 20.69
CA LYS A 51 -10.07 31.23 19.46
C LYS A 51 -9.72 32.68 19.76
N GLY A 52 -8.54 33.09 19.31
CA GLY A 52 -7.93 34.40 19.59
C GLY A 52 -7.45 34.58 21.03
N GLY A 53 -7.46 33.53 21.86
CA GLY A 53 -6.87 33.52 23.19
C GLY A 53 -5.34 33.44 23.17
N ALA A 54 -4.71 33.60 24.33
CA ALA A 54 -3.25 33.56 24.47
C ALA A 54 -2.64 32.22 24.00
N ALA A 55 -3.27 31.10 24.37
CA ALA A 55 -2.87 29.77 23.94
C ALA A 55 -2.96 29.60 22.41
N ASP A 56 -4.08 30.00 21.79
CA ASP A 56 -4.26 29.94 20.33
C ASP A 56 -3.23 30.79 19.59
N VAL A 57 -2.99 32.03 20.05
CA VAL A 57 -1.97 32.90 19.45
C VAL A 57 -0.58 32.27 19.58
N CYS A 58 -0.23 31.72 20.75
CA CYS A 58 1.03 31.03 20.95
C CYS A 58 1.20 29.86 19.97
N VAL A 59 0.29 28.89 20.03
CA VAL A 59 0.38 27.64 19.26
C VAL A 59 0.25 27.89 17.77
N ASN A 60 -0.80 28.57 17.32
CA ASN A 60 -1.10 28.67 15.90
C ASN A 60 -0.36 29.82 15.20
N THR A 61 0.07 30.87 15.91
CA THR A 61 0.78 32.01 15.28
C THR A 61 2.29 31.97 15.51
N HIS A 62 2.76 31.59 16.70
CA HIS A 62 4.18 31.63 17.03
C HIS A 62 4.90 30.29 16.85
N MET A 63 4.19 29.17 17.05
CA MET A 63 4.76 27.83 16.91
C MET A 63 4.39 27.18 15.57
N GLY A 64 3.19 27.45 15.05
CA GLY A 64 2.68 26.84 13.82
C GLY A 64 2.04 25.45 14.03
N GLY A 65 1.94 24.99 15.28
CA GLY A 65 1.41 23.68 15.66
C GLY A 65 2.10 23.13 16.91
N LEU A 66 1.82 21.87 17.24
CA LEU A 66 2.42 21.12 18.34
C LEU A 66 2.92 19.76 17.86
N THR A 67 4.09 19.34 18.35
CA THR A 67 4.56 17.96 18.20
C THR A 67 3.87 17.05 19.20
N VAL A 68 3.86 15.73 18.95
CA VAL A 68 3.33 14.75 19.93
C VAL A 68 4.14 14.79 21.23
N HIS A 69 5.44 15.04 21.17
CA HIS A 69 6.27 15.23 22.35
C HIS A 69 5.86 16.48 23.15
N GLN A 70 5.56 17.59 22.47
CA GLN A 70 5.02 18.78 23.13
C GLN A 70 3.65 18.52 23.76
N LEU A 71 2.77 17.71 23.15
CA LEU A 71 1.54 17.27 23.78
C LEU A 71 1.80 16.45 25.04
N ARG A 72 2.75 15.49 25.01
CA ARG A 72 3.16 14.71 26.18
C ARG A 72 3.65 15.63 27.30
N TRP A 73 4.50 16.60 26.98
CA TRP A 73 4.98 17.60 27.94
C TRP A 73 3.85 18.52 28.41
N ILE A 74 2.86 18.89 27.59
CA ILE A 74 1.76 19.73 28.09
C ILE A 74 0.86 18.95 29.05
N PHE A 75 0.49 17.71 28.70
CA PHE A 75 -0.60 16.99 29.36
C PHE A 75 -0.17 16.00 30.44
N SER A 76 1.01 15.39 30.36
CA SER A 76 1.44 14.37 31.35
C SER A 76 1.91 14.99 32.66
N ALA A 77 1.79 14.28 33.77
CA ALA A 77 2.37 14.66 35.06
C ALA A 77 3.83 14.20 35.23
N GLU A 78 4.48 13.70 34.16
CA GLU A 78 5.88 13.29 34.19
C GLU A 78 6.80 14.50 34.39
N THR A 79 7.85 14.29 35.17
CA THR A 79 8.95 15.24 35.34
C THR A 79 9.84 15.28 34.10
N ASP A 80 10.62 16.34 33.95
CA ASP A 80 11.57 16.47 32.82
C ASP A 80 12.59 15.33 32.75
N ALA A 81 12.99 14.79 33.91
CA ALA A 81 13.84 13.61 33.98
C ALA A 81 13.16 12.34 33.46
N GLU A 82 11.86 12.17 33.73
CA GLU A 82 11.07 11.05 33.21
C GLU A 82 10.85 11.19 31.71
N LEU A 83 10.53 12.39 31.22
CA LEU A 83 10.39 12.68 29.78
C LEU A 83 11.69 12.45 29.01
N THR A 84 12.83 12.89 29.57
CA THR A 84 14.15 12.61 28.98
C THR A 84 14.43 11.10 28.95
N THR A 85 14.04 10.36 30.00
CA THR A 85 14.20 8.90 30.06
C THR A 85 13.31 8.19 29.05
N ALA A 86 12.12 8.74 28.77
CA ALA A 86 11.22 8.28 27.71
C ALA A 86 11.70 8.65 26.30
N GLY A 87 12.85 9.33 26.16
CA GLY A 87 13.49 9.62 24.88
C GLY A 87 13.22 11.02 24.32
N MET A 88 12.56 11.91 25.07
CA MET A 88 12.30 13.28 24.63
C MET A 88 13.56 14.16 24.75
N ASP A 89 13.91 14.89 23.68
CA ASP A 89 14.96 15.92 23.72
C ASP A 89 14.38 17.28 24.14
N LEU A 90 14.25 17.48 25.45
CA LEU A 90 13.70 18.72 26.02
C LEU A 90 14.44 19.98 25.58
N GLY A 91 15.76 19.90 25.32
CA GLY A 91 16.55 21.07 24.90
C GLY A 91 16.15 21.61 23.53
N THR A 92 15.56 20.75 22.70
CA THR A 92 15.08 21.10 21.35
C THR A 92 13.57 21.31 21.36
N GLU A 93 12.82 20.41 22.02
CA GLU A 93 11.36 20.37 21.99
C GLU A 93 10.72 21.46 22.88
N ILE A 94 11.36 21.81 24.00
CA ILE A 94 10.92 22.81 24.99
C ILE A 94 12.07 23.81 25.22
N ALA A 95 12.45 24.52 24.16
CA ALA A 95 13.73 25.25 24.09
C ALA A 95 13.92 26.38 25.13
N ASN A 96 12.85 26.83 25.81
CA ASN A 96 12.92 27.89 26.82
C ASN A 96 12.57 27.41 28.23
N ASP A 97 12.51 26.08 28.44
CA ASP A 97 12.30 25.48 29.76
C ASP A 97 13.29 26.08 30.78
N ASP A 98 12.75 26.68 31.84
CA ASP A 98 13.53 27.31 32.90
C ASP A 98 13.85 26.34 34.06
N GLY A 99 13.35 25.10 33.97
CA GLY A 99 13.59 24.00 34.89
C GLY A 99 12.79 24.08 36.19
N ASP A 100 11.73 24.91 36.21
CA ASP A 100 10.76 24.91 37.30
C ASP A 100 9.64 23.87 37.10
N THR A 101 8.71 23.75 38.05
CA THR A 101 7.67 22.70 38.01
C THR A 101 6.36 23.17 37.35
N THR A 102 6.24 24.46 37.09
CA THR A 102 5.11 25.10 36.42
C THR A 102 5.34 24.97 34.93
N ARG A 103 4.30 24.62 34.17
CA ARG A 103 4.40 24.59 32.71
C ARG A 103 3.73 25.83 32.17
N GLU A 104 4.51 26.68 31.53
CA GLU A 104 4.06 27.95 30.98
C GLU A 104 4.22 27.98 29.46
N TRP A 105 3.44 28.84 28.80
CA TRP A 105 3.52 28.97 27.35
C TRP A 105 4.87 29.54 26.88
N SER A 106 5.53 30.34 27.71
CA SER A 106 6.89 30.87 27.51
C SER A 106 7.94 29.77 27.35
N ASP A 107 7.79 28.63 28.03
CA ASP A 107 8.73 27.50 27.96
C ASP A 107 8.81 26.90 26.55
N LEU A 108 7.66 26.79 25.89
CA LEU A 108 7.53 26.27 24.53
C LEU A 108 8.08 27.25 23.49
N ASN A 109 7.84 28.55 23.66
CA ASN A 109 8.32 29.57 22.74
C ASN A 109 8.40 30.95 23.41
N ALA A 110 9.57 31.61 23.33
CA ALA A 110 9.82 32.92 23.93
C ALA A 110 8.90 34.07 23.44
N ASN A 111 8.17 33.89 22.32
CA ASN A 111 7.17 34.87 21.87
C ASN A 111 5.80 34.68 22.53
N CYS A 112 5.60 33.58 23.26
CA CYS A 112 4.39 33.31 24.01
C CYS A 112 4.37 34.04 25.36
N GLY A 113 3.19 34.13 25.96
CA GLY A 113 3.02 34.78 27.25
C GLY A 113 3.55 33.95 28.41
N ASP A 114 4.08 34.64 29.41
CA ASP A 114 4.50 34.10 30.71
C ASP A 114 3.25 33.75 31.55
N ALA A 115 2.62 32.62 31.21
CA ALA A 115 1.35 32.20 31.80
C ALA A 115 1.23 30.68 31.85
N GLU A 116 0.78 30.19 33.01
CA GLU A 116 0.54 28.77 33.27
C GLU A 116 -0.44 28.16 32.26
N ILE A 117 -0.07 26.99 31.75
CA ILE A 117 -0.89 26.17 30.87
C ILE A 117 -1.94 25.45 31.71
N VAL A 118 -3.20 25.83 31.50
CA VAL A 118 -4.38 25.23 32.14
C VAL A 118 -4.96 24.13 31.25
N LEU A 119 -5.33 22.99 31.84
CA LEU A 119 -5.84 21.85 31.09
C LEU A 119 -7.35 21.66 31.25
N ALA A 120 -8.03 21.32 30.16
CA ALA A 120 -9.40 20.81 30.17
C ALA A 120 -9.53 19.59 29.23
N TYR A 121 -9.89 18.42 29.74
CA TYR A 121 -9.90 17.18 28.95
C TYR A 121 -10.95 16.18 29.42
N PRO A 122 -11.31 15.16 28.62
CA PRO A 122 -12.29 14.15 28.99
C PRO A 122 -11.84 13.39 30.25
N ASP A 123 -12.79 12.88 31.03
CA ASP A 123 -12.44 12.03 32.16
C ASP A 123 -12.12 10.59 31.73
N ALA A 124 -11.62 9.78 32.67
CA ALA A 124 -11.16 8.42 32.41
C ALA A 124 -12.27 7.43 32.01
N ASP A 125 -13.55 7.83 32.07
CA ASP A 125 -14.67 7.01 31.60
C ASP A 125 -14.91 7.18 30.08
N SER A 126 -14.16 8.07 29.41
CA SER A 126 -14.25 8.36 27.98
C SER A 126 -13.21 7.59 27.16
N GLY A 127 -13.63 6.97 26.05
CA GLY A 127 -12.69 6.36 25.08
C GLY A 127 -11.76 7.39 24.41
N THR A 128 -12.14 8.67 24.41
CA THR A 128 -11.29 9.78 23.96
C THR A 128 -10.11 10.00 24.91
N TYR A 129 -10.32 9.81 26.22
CA TYR A 129 -9.25 9.87 27.22
C TYR A 129 -8.24 8.74 27.00
N GLU A 130 -8.73 7.50 26.88
CA GLU A 130 -7.88 6.33 26.69
C GLU A 130 -7.00 6.48 25.44
N TYR A 131 -7.59 6.88 24.32
CA TYR A 131 -6.83 7.03 23.09
C TYR A 131 -5.77 8.13 23.14
N PHE A 132 -6.10 9.30 23.70
CA PHE A 132 -5.11 10.36 23.84
C PHE A 132 -4.01 9.98 24.83
N PHE A 133 -4.34 9.22 25.87
CA PHE A 133 -3.37 8.70 26.84
C PHE A 133 -2.38 7.72 26.21
N GLU A 134 -2.86 6.79 25.39
CA GLU A 134 -2.00 5.87 24.63
C GLU A 134 -1.16 6.63 23.59
N THR A 135 -1.80 7.53 22.83
CA THR A 135 -1.21 8.09 21.62
C THR A 135 -0.32 9.29 21.86
N ALA A 136 -0.77 10.23 22.69
CA ALA A 136 -0.05 11.47 22.95
C ALA A 136 0.81 11.39 24.21
N LEU A 137 0.48 10.51 25.15
CA LEU A 137 1.21 10.35 26.41
C LEU A 137 1.99 9.04 26.49
N ASP A 138 1.84 8.11 25.53
CA ASP A 138 2.55 6.82 25.53
C ASP A 138 2.39 6.09 26.87
N GLU A 139 1.14 6.06 27.35
CA GLU A 139 0.74 5.47 28.62
C GLU A 139 1.57 5.96 29.83
N ALA A 140 1.97 7.24 29.81
CA ALA A 140 2.76 7.89 30.84
C ALA A 140 2.36 7.46 32.26
N SER A 141 3.30 6.82 32.97
CA SER A 141 3.02 6.21 34.28
C SER A 141 2.55 7.20 35.36
N ALA A 142 2.90 8.48 35.21
CA ALA A 142 2.46 9.57 36.07
C ALA A 142 1.02 10.04 35.79
N GLY A 143 0.42 9.62 34.68
CA GLY A 143 -0.91 10.04 34.24
C GLY A 143 -0.92 11.49 33.74
N PHE A 144 -2.12 12.10 33.70
CA PHE A 144 -2.30 13.50 33.30
C PHE A 144 -1.99 14.48 34.44
N ARG A 145 -1.50 15.68 34.08
CA ARG A 145 -1.49 16.87 34.95
C ARG A 145 -2.91 17.24 35.37
N ALA A 146 -3.02 17.85 36.54
CA ALA A 146 -4.30 18.33 37.06
C ALA A 146 -4.95 19.34 36.09
N GLY A 147 -6.26 19.24 35.91
CA GLY A 147 -7.05 20.08 35.02
C GLY A 147 -8.54 19.89 35.25
N THR A 148 -9.36 20.58 34.45
CA THR A 148 -10.81 20.35 34.41
C THR A 148 -11.10 19.06 33.65
N GLN A 149 -11.63 18.05 34.35
CA GLN A 149 -12.02 16.76 33.76
C GLN A 149 -13.54 16.61 33.74
N SER A 150 -14.09 16.12 32.62
CA SER A 150 -15.54 15.92 32.47
C SER A 150 -15.86 15.01 31.29
N ALA A 151 -16.78 14.06 31.47
CA ALA A 151 -17.44 13.34 30.38
C ALA A 151 -18.43 14.20 29.56
N ASP A 152 -18.86 15.36 30.09
CA ASP A 152 -19.67 16.33 29.34
C ASP A 152 -18.75 17.34 28.66
N ASP A 153 -18.66 17.26 27.33
CA ASP A 153 -17.81 18.13 26.52
C ASP A 153 -18.22 19.62 26.60
N ASN A 154 -19.47 19.96 26.97
CA ASN A 154 -19.86 21.35 27.21
C ASN A 154 -19.11 21.95 28.40
N VAL A 155 -18.81 21.15 29.42
CA VAL A 155 -18.01 21.60 30.57
C VAL A 155 -16.60 21.93 30.11
N LEU A 156 -16.03 21.11 29.22
CA LEU A 156 -14.70 21.33 28.65
C LEU A 156 -14.66 22.58 27.77
N VAL A 157 -15.64 22.78 26.89
CA VAL A 157 -15.75 24.01 26.08
C VAL A 157 -15.88 25.25 26.96
N ASN A 158 -16.68 25.19 28.03
CA ASN A 158 -16.81 26.32 28.94
C ASN A 158 -15.50 26.62 29.69
N ALA A 159 -14.74 25.59 30.08
CA ALA A 159 -13.43 25.76 30.69
C ALA A 159 -12.45 26.42 29.70
N LEU A 160 -12.38 25.91 28.46
CA LEU A 160 -11.52 26.44 27.40
C LEU A 160 -11.88 27.88 27.01
N THR A 161 -13.16 28.18 26.82
CA THR A 161 -13.58 29.53 26.43
C THR A 161 -13.50 30.55 27.58
N GLY A 162 -13.54 30.06 28.83
CA GLY A 162 -13.42 30.85 30.05
C GLY A 162 -11.99 31.30 30.37
N ASP A 163 -10.97 30.62 29.83
CA ASP A 163 -9.56 30.88 30.11
C ASP A 163 -8.74 30.99 28.82
N GLU A 164 -8.03 32.11 28.66
CA GLU A 164 -7.23 32.39 27.46
C GLU A 164 -5.93 31.57 27.39
N THR A 165 -5.50 30.98 28.51
CA THR A 165 -4.27 30.15 28.57
C THR A 165 -4.58 28.65 28.53
N ALA A 166 -5.86 28.28 28.48
CA ALA A 166 -6.26 26.88 28.53
C ALA A 166 -6.12 26.17 27.18
N ILE A 167 -5.71 24.90 27.26
CA ILE A 167 -5.67 23.94 26.17
C ILE A 167 -6.39 22.66 26.59
N GLY A 168 -7.02 22.01 25.63
CA GLY A 168 -7.76 20.78 25.86
C GLY A 168 -7.84 19.92 24.62
N TYR A 169 -8.54 18.79 24.73
CA TYR A 169 -8.85 17.97 23.56
C TYR A 169 -10.22 17.32 23.70
N PHE A 170 -10.84 16.97 22.58
CA PHE A 170 -12.03 16.12 22.48
C PHE A 170 -12.25 15.69 21.02
N GLY A 171 -13.31 14.91 20.75
CA GLY A 171 -13.61 14.42 19.41
C GLY A 171 -13.80 15.53 18.36
N TYR A 172 -13.36 15.30 17.14
CA TYR A 172 -13.35 16.25 16.04
C TYR A 172 -14.76 16.73 15.69
N ALA A 173 -15.77 15.86 15.72
CA ALA A 173 -17.17 16.26 15.49
C ALA A 173 -17.60 17.34 16.48
N TYR A 174 -17.23 17.21 17.75
CA TYR A 174 -17.55 18.21 18.77
C TYR A 174 -16.79 19.52 18.54
N TYR A 175 -15.54 19.46 18.04
CA TYR A 175 -14.80 20.65 17.62
C TYR A 175 -15.48 21.36 16.44
N GLN A 176 -15.95 20.61 15.43
CA GLN A 176 -16.65 21.19 14.29
C GLN A 176 -17.83 22.07 14.70
N GLU A 177 -18.62 21.62 15.68
CA GLU A 177 -19.75 22.38 16.22
C GLU A 177 -19.33 23.68 16.96
N ASN A 178 -18.08 23.75 17.43
CA ASN A 178 -17.55 24.82 18.28
C ASN A 178 -16.49 25.72 17.60
N MET A 179 -16.22 25.54 16.30
CA MET A 179 -15.20 26.30 15.52
C MET A 179 -15.39 27.83 15.51
N ALA A 180 -16.59 28.31 15.87
CA ALA A 180 -16.86 29.73 16.03
C ALA A 180 -16.11 30.35 17.24
N THR A 181 -15.88 29.56 18.30
CA THR A 181 -15.30 30.01 19.57
C THR A 181 -13.99 29.34 19.93
N LEU A 182 -13.70 28.18 19.33
CA LEU A 182 -12.47 27.43 19.52
C LEU A 182 -11.62 27.41 18.26
N ALA A 183 -10.30 27.36 18.45
CA ALA A 183 -9.31 27.07 17.43
C ALA A 183 -8.65 25.73 17.74
N ALA A 184 -8.35 24.94 16.72
CA ALA A 184 -7.57 23.73 16.87
C ALA A 184 -6.09 24.00 16.61
N ALA A 185 -5.22 23.29 17.32
CA ALA A 185 -3.81 23.22 17.01
C ALA A 185 -3.58 22.34 15.78
N ALA A 186 -2.68 22.76 14.90
CA ALA A 186 -2.07 21.83 13.97
C ALA A 186 -1.17 20.86 14.74
N ILE A 187 -1.19 19.58 14.39
CA ILE A 187 -0.38 18.54 15.04
C ILE A 187 0.60 17.97 14.02
N GLU A 188 1.84 17.78 14.45
CA GLU A 188 2.85 17.13 13.63
C GLU A 188 2.49 15.65 13.40
N ASN A 189 2.38 15.27 12.14
CA ASN A 189 2.16 13.88 11.76
C ASN A 189 3.48 13.09 11.69
N GLY A 190 3.40 11.78 11.44
CA GLY A 190 4.58 10.92 11.32
C GLY A 190 5.59 11.32 10.23
N ASP A 191 5.20 12.16 9.27
CA ASP A 191 6.07 12.70 8.20
C ASP A 191 6.72 14.04 8.58
N GLY A 192 6.46 14.56 9.79
CA GLY A 192 6.95 15.86 10.24
C GLY A 192 6.14 17.05 9.73
N ASN A 193 4.93 16.84 9.19
CA ASN A 193 4.08 17.91 8.69
C ASN A 193 3.06 18.34 9.74
N MET A 194 2.91 19.66 9.93
CA MET A 194 1.87 20.23 10.80
C MET A 194 0.51 20.22 10.11
N ILE A 195 -0.39 19.33 10.53
CA ILE A 195 -1.72 19.13 9.93
C ILE A 195 -2.80 19.66 10.87
N THR A 196 -3.75 20.44 10.36
CA THR A 196 -4.92 20.90 11.15
C THR A 196 -6.07 19.88 11.05
N PRO A 197 -6.82 19.59 12.13
CA PRO A 197 -7.96 18.69 12.04
C PRO A 197 -9.07 19.28 11.19
N ASN A 198 -9.47 18.54 10.16
CA ASN A 198 -10.65 18.79 9.36
C ASN A 198 -11.20 17.46 8.82
N ALA A 199 -12.39 17.48 8.22
CA ALA A 199 -13.05 16.25 7.77
C ALA A 199 -12.22 15.47 6.74
N ASN A 200 -11.40 16.15 5.93
CA ASN A 200 -10.52 15.49 4.98
C ASN A 200 -9.29 14.93 5.69
N SER A 201 -8.57 15.75 6.47
CA SER A 201 -7.32 15.31 7.13
C SER A 201 -7.53 14.22 8.17
N VAL A 202 -8.70 14.21 8.83
CA VAL A 202 -9.09 13.10 9.69
C VAL A 202 -9.34 11.86 8.83
N ARG A 203 -10.20 11.97 7.81
CA ARG A 203 -10.66 10.83 6.99
C ARG A 203 -9.56 10.15 6.18
N ASP A 204 -8.62 10.92 5.64
CA ASP A 204 -7.50 10.41 4.83
C ASP A 204 -6.31 9.92 5.67
N GLY A 205 -6.38 10.04 7.00
CA GLY A 205 -5.33 9.61 7.93
C GLY A 205 -4.10 10.53 7.98
N SER A 206 -4.10 11.65 7.25
CA SER A 206 -2.98 12.60 7.29
C SER A 206 -2.83 13.28 8.65
N TYR A 207 -3.92 13.38 9.42
CA TYR A 207 -3.93 13.89 10.81
C TYR A 207 -3.54 12.83 11.85
N ASN A 208 -2.68 11.87 11.48
CA ASN A 208 -2.10 10.94 12.45
C ASN A 208 -1.17 11.70 13.43
N PRO A 209 -1.02 11.21 14.68
CA PRO A 209 -1.69 10.04 15.23
C PRO A 209 -3.07 10.37 15.85
N LEU A 210 -3.55 11.61 15.78
CA LEU A 210 -4.83 11.99 16.39
C LEU A 210 -6.07 11.66 15.54
N SER A 211 -5.90 11.03 14.38
CA SER A 211 -6.95 10.31 13.67
C SER A 211 -6.63 8.82 13.57
N ARG A 212 -7.67 7.99 13.62
CA ARG A 212 -7.57 6.53 13.44
C ARG A 212 -8.80 5.95 12.74
N PRO A 213 -8.62 4.96 11.88
CA PRO A 213 -9.73 4.18 11.37
C PRO A 213 -10.36 3.35 12.50
N LEU A 214 -11.69 3.23 12.46
CA LEU A 214 -12.46 2.31 13.29
C LEU A 214 -12.89 1.12 12.44
N PHE A 215 -12.76 -0.07 13.00
CA PHE A 215 -13.01 -1.32 12.32
C PHE A 215 -14.06 -2.17 13.02
N MET A 216 -14.82 -2.90 12.23
CA MET A 216 -15.58 -4.07 12.65
C MET A 216 -15.00 -5.30 11.95
N ASN A 217 -14.69 -6.33 12.72
CA ASN A 217 -14.10 -7.56 12.25
C ASN A 217 -15.15 -8.66 12.28
N LEU A 218 -15.54 -9.14 11.11
CA LEU A 218 -16.57 -10.16 10.92
C LEU A 218 -15.92 -11.53 10.97
N LEU A 219 -16.51 -12.47 11.70
CA LEU A 219 -16.13 -13.87 11.58
C LEU A 219 -16.42 -14.37 10.17
N VAL A 220 -15.40 -14.91 9.49
CA VAL A 220 -15.55 -15.51 8.15
C VAL A 220 -16.07 -16.94 8.29
N ASP A 221 -17.39 -17.05 8.38
CA ASP A 221 -18.14 -18.30 8.36
C ASP A 221 -19.46 -18.04 7.64
N GLY A 222 -19.84 -18.87 6.66
CA GLY A 222 -20.98 -18.60 5.78
C GLY A 222 -22.29 -18.34 6.54
N ALA A 223 -22.57 -19.11 7.60
CA ALA A 223 -23.78 -18.93 8.41
C ALA A 223 -23.74 -17.65 9.27
N THR A 224 -22.55 -17.26 9.71
CA THR A 224 -22.35 -16.01 10.46
C THR A 224 -22.49 -14.80 9.54
N LEU A 225 -21.87 -14.87 8.35
CA LEU A 225 -21.91 -13.81 7.33
C LEU A 225 -23.33 -13.50 6.84
N GLU A 226 -24.20 -14.51 6.71
CA GLU A 226 -25.63 -14.34 6.38
C GLU A 226 -26.35 -13.37 7.35
N ASN A 227 -25.87 -13.25 8.60
CA ASN A 227 -26.46 -12.37 9.59
C ASN A 227 -25.68 -11.05 9.76
N THR A 228 -24.36 -11.07 9.60
CA THR A 228 -23.52 -9.89 9.83
C THR A 228 -23.47 -8.96 8.62
N ILE A 229 -23.48 -9.47 7.38
CA ILE A 229 -23.41 -8.64 6.17
C ILE A 229 -24.60 -7.67 6.07
N PRO A 230 -25.87 -8.07 6.28
CA PRO A 230 -27.00 -7.12 6.23
C PRO A 230 -26.88 -5.99 7.26
N PHE A 231 -26.31 -6.26 8.44
CA PHE A 231 -26.04 -5.24 9.45
C PHE A 231 -24.95 -4.26 8.98
N MET A 232 -23.88 -4.77 8.37
CA MET A 232 -22.83 -3.92 7.81
C MET A 232 -23.34 -3.06 6.67
N LEU A 233 -24.13 -3.62 5.74
CA LEU A 233 -24.75 -2.87 4.65
C LEU A 233 -25.73 -1.81 5.15
N TYR A 234 -26.47 -2.06 6.23
CA TYR A 234 -27.28 -1.01 6.85
C TYR A 234 -26.42 0.18 7.29
N GLY A 235 -25.28 -0.06 7.94
CA GLY A 235 -24.37 0.99 8.40
C GLY A 235 -23.66 1.73 7.27
N LEU A 236 -23.25 1.00 6.23
CA LEU A 236 -22.35 1.47 5.18
C LEU A 236 -23.02 1.81 3.85
N ASP A 237 -24.29 1.48 3.63
CA ASP A 237 -24.96 1.66 2.34
C ASP A 237 -26.33 2.34 2.49
N THR A 238 -26.65 2.83 3.69
CA THR A 238 -27.88 3.61 3.93
C THR A 238 -27.57 4.99 4.49
N GLU A 239 -28.38 5.97 4.09
CA GLU A 239 -28.30 7.35 4.60
C GLU A 239 -28.42 7.39 6.12
N ALA A 240 -29.33 6.59 6.71
CA ALA A 240 -29.51 6.51 8.15
C ALA A 240 -28.28 5.93 8.89
N GLY A 241 -27.62 4.93 8.29
CA GLY A 241 -26.36 4.39 8.81
C GLY A 241 -25.25 5.43 8.81
N HIS A 242 -25.11 6.15 7.70
CA HIS A 242 -24.13 7.24 7.58
C HIS A 242 -24.38 8.41 8.52
N GLU A 243 -25.64 8.81 8.70
CA GLU A 243 -26.03 9.85 9.66
C GLU A 243 -25.67 9.43 11.09
N ALA A 244 -25.92 8.17 11.45
CA ALA A 244 -25.61 7.65 12.78
C ALA A 244 -24.12 7.74 13.13
N VAL A 245 -23.21 7.59 12.16
CA VAL A 245 -21.75 7.76 12.37
C VAL A 245 -21.43 9.18 12.82
N GLY A 246 -22.03 10.18 12.17
CA GLY A 246 -21.88 11.59 12.54
C GLY A 246 -22.53 11.92 13.88
N GLU A 247 -23.69 11.36 14.17
CA GLU A 247 -24.41 11.57 15.44
C GLU A 247 -23.63 11.09 16.68
N VAL A 248 -22.82 10.03 16.54
CA VAL A 248 -21.95 9.53 17.62
C VAL A 248 -20.58 10.20 17.66
N GLY A 249 -20.32 11.17 16.76
CA GLY A 249 -19.14 12.02 16.80
C GLY A 249 -17.96 11.55 15.95
N TYR A 250 -18.15 10.58 15.06
CA TYR A 250 -17.11 10.09 14.14
C TYR A 250 -17.25 10.69 12.74
N VAL A 251 -16.18 10.57 11.94
CA VAL A 251 -16.17 10.98 10.54
C VAL A 251 -16.55 9.78 9.66
N SER A 252 -17.59 9.94 8.84
CA SER A 252 -17.99 8.93 7.87
C SER A 252 -16.94 8.75 6.76
N LEU A 253 -16.88 7.55 6.23
CA LEU A 253 -16.10 7.21 5.04
C LEU A 253 -16.45 8.13 3.85
N ASN A 254 -15.50 8.38 2.96
CA ASN A 254 -15.81 8.98 1.65
C ASN A 254 -16.33 7.90 0.69
N ASP A 255 -16.80 8.34 -0.48
CA ASP A 255 -17.35 7.46 -1.52
C ASP A 255 -16.37 6.33 -1.93
N TYR A 256 -15.06 6.58 -1.94
CA TYR A 256 -14.05 5.59 -2.35
C TYR A 256 -13.79 4.53 -1.28
N GLN A 257 -13.69 4.97 -0.01
CA GLN A 257 -13.61 4.09 1.15
C GLN A 257 -14.89 3.26 1.28
N GLN A 258 -16.06 3.88 1.09
CA GLN A 258 -17.34 3.20 1.13
C GLN A 258 -17.45 2.16 0.00
N HIS A 259 -17.07 2.53 -1.23
CA HIS A 259 -17.02 1.60 -2.35
C HIS A 259 -16.12 0.40 -2.06
N GLN A 260 -14.94 0.64 -1.49
CA GLN A 260 -14.03 -0.42 -1.07
C GLN A 260 -14.68 -1.36 -0.04
N MET A 261 -15.36 -0.81 0.97
CA MET A 261 -15.99 -1.64 1.99
C MET A 261 -17.16 -2.45 1.40
N VAL A 262 -18.04 -1.81 0.63
CA VAL A 262 -19.25 -2.44 0.10
C VAL A 262 -18.93 -3.41 -1.04
N TYR A 263 -18.32 -2.92 -2.11
CA TYR A 263 -18.07 -3.73 -3.31
C TYR A 263 -16.75 -4.50 -3.27
N GLY A 264 -15.73 -3.94 -2.61
CA GLY A 264 -14.42 -4.59 -2.48
C GLY A 264 -14.39 -5.70 -1.43
N ARG A 265 -15.10 -5.52 -0.29
CA ARG A 265 -15.02 -6.47 0.85
C ARG A 265 -16.34 -7.20 1.10
N LEU A 266 -17.45 -6.49 1.32
CA LEU A 266 -18.72 -7.13 1.69
C LEU A 266 -19.30 -7.98 0.55
N ALA A 267 -19.22 -7.52 -0.70
CA ALA A 267 -19.68 -8.30 -1.85
C ALA A 267 -18.89 -9.62 -2.03
N TYR A 268 -17.58 -9.61 -1.77
CA TYR A 268 -16.76 -10.83 -1.74
C TYR A 268 -17.23 -11.78 -0.64
N LEU A 269 -17.39 -11.27 0.58
CA LEU A 269 -17.85 -12.08 1.71
C LEU A 269 -19.25 -12.65 1.45
N GLN A 270 -20.11 -11.91 0.75
CA GLN A 270 -21.42 -12.39 0.35
C GLN A 270 -21.33 -13.55 -0.65
N GLY A 271 -20.33 -13.56 -1.52
CA GLY A 271 -19.99 -14.70 -2.38
C GLY A 271 -19.68 -16.00 -1.62
N LEU A 272 -19.26 -15.89 -0.35
CA LEU A 272 -19.02 -17.05 0.54
C LEU A 272 -20.28 -17.58 1.24
N THR A 273 -21.43 -16.90 1.07
CA THR A 273 -22.72 -17.30 1.65
C THR A 273 -23.55 -18.17 0.70
N THR A 274 -24.67 -18.70 1.16
CA THR A 274 -25.59 -19.44 0.28
C THR A 274 -26.33 -18.54 -0.73
N GLU A 275 -26.42 -17.23 -0.46
CA GLU A 275 -27.09 -16.27 -1.33
C GLU A 275 -26.22 -15.91 -2.55
N GLY A 276 -24.89 -15.96 -2.40
CA GLY A 276 -23.96 -15.48 -3.41
C GLY A 276 -24.12 -13.98 -3.69
N ASN A 277 -23.31 -13.45 -4.61
CA ASN A 277 -23.25 -12.01 -4.89
C ASN A 277 -23.66 -11.62 -6.33
N SER A 278 -24.05 -12.60 -7.16
CA SER A 278 -24.46 -12.37 -8.57
C SER A 278 -25.46 -11.21 -8.76
N ALA A 279 -26.45 -11.08 -7.87
CA ALA A 279 -27.45 -10.01 -7.95
C ALA A 279 -26.88 -8.59 -7.72
N ILE A 280 -25.78 -8.45 -6.98
CA ILE A 280 -25.11 -7.15 -6.77
C ILE A 280 -24.49 -6.67 -8.09
N PHE A 281 -23.85 -7.59 -8.81
CA PHE A 281 -23.11 -7.26 -10.02
C PHE A 281 -23.96 -7.22 -11.29
N GLU A 282 -25.10 -7.92 -11.32
CA GLU A 282 -26.08 -7.79 -12.42
C GLU A 282 -26.57 -6.35 -12.58
N ASP A 283 -26.82 -5.63 -11.48
CA ASP A 283 -27.24 -4.22 -11.49
C ASP A 283 -26.09 -3.26 -11.87
N MET A 284 -24.84 -3.75 -11.86
CA MET A 284 -23.66 -2.98 -12.30
C MET A 284 -23.36 -3.15 -13.79
N CYS A 285 -24.07 -4.03 -14.51
CA CYS A 285 -23.84 -4.23 -15.93
C CYS A 285 -24.12 -2.97 -16.76
N GLY A 286 -23.17 -2.64 -17.65
CA GLY A 286 -23.29 -1.55 -18.60
C GLY A 286 -24.32 -1.78 -19.70
N ALA A 287 -24.46 -0.78 -20.59
CA ALA A 287 -25.22 -0.98 -21.82
C ALA A 287 -24.56 -2.05 -22.70
N ALA A 288 -25.37 -2.77 -23.49
CA ALA A 288 -24.87 -3.74 -24.46
C ALA A 288 -23.83 -3.09 -25.40
N GLY A 289 -22.67 -3.71 -25.53
CA GLY A 289 -21.52 -3.07 -26.17
C GLY A 289 -20.32 -4.00 -26.36
N SER A 290 -19.22 -3.44 -26.83
CA SER A 290 -17.95 -4.17 -26.98
C SER A 290 -16.79 -3.40 -26.35
N ILE A 291 -15.94 -4.09 -25.60
CA ILE A 291 -14.69 -3.56 -25.06
C ILE A 291 -13.53 -4.29 -25.72
N SER A 292 -12.56 -3.55 -26.23
CA SER A 292 -11.34 -4.10 -26.82
C SER A 292 -10.12 -3.78 -25.96
N ILE A 293 -9.35 -4.82 -25.62
CA ILE A 293 -8.15 -4.75 -24.79
C ILE A 293 -6.98 -5.35 -25.56
N ALA A 294 -5.82 -4.67 -25.56
CA ALA A 294 -4.60 -5.28 -26.09
C ALA A 294 -3.31 -4.74 -25.49
N GLY A 295 -2.27 -5.57 -25.46
CA GLY A 295 -0.95 -5.16 -25.00
C GLY A 295 -0.14 -6.27 -24.33
N SER A 296 0.23 -6.08 -23.07
CA SER A 296 1.22 -6.87 -22.34
C SER A 296 0.88 -8.35 -22.25
N SER A 297 1.84 -9.21 -22.60
CA SER A 297 1.77 -10.65 -22.37
C SER A 297 1.72 -11.01 -20.89
N THR A 298 2.26 -10.14 -20.01
CA THR A 298 2.14 -10.29 -18.55
C THR A 298 0.72 -9.95 -18.09
N VAL A 299 0.06 -8.92 -18.63
CA VAL A 299 -1.28 -8.54 -18.13
C VAL A 299 -2.38 -9.43 -18.72
N LEU A 300 -2.07 -10.10 -19.84
CA LEU A 300 -2.99 -10.98 -20.57
C LEU A 300 -3.79 -11.96 -19.70
N PRO A 301 -3.20 -12.75 -18.79
CA PRO A 301 -3.96 -13.73 -18.00
C PRO A 301 -5.02 -13.07 -17.12
N LEU A 302 -4.70 -11.91 -16.52
CA LEU A 302 -5.66 -11.15 -15.72
C LEU A 302 -6.77 -10.55 -16.60
N ALA A 303 -6.41 -9.95 -17.73
CA ALA A 303 -7.37 -9.34 -18.64
C ALA A 303 -8.33 -10.38 -19.25
N GLU A 304 -7.84 -11.57 -19.60
CA GLU A 304 -8.67 -12.68 -20.10
C GLU A 304 -9.61 -13.24 -19.03
N ALA A 305 -9.12 -13.47 -17.81
CA ALA A 305 -9.94 -13.95 -16.69
C ALA A 305 -11.05 -12.95 -16.34
N TRP A 306 -10.71 -11.66 -16.21
CA TRP A 306 -11.71 -10.61 -16.01
C TRP A 306 -12.72 -10.51 -17.15
N ALA A 307 -12.27 -10.65 -18.40
CA ALA A 307 -13.16 -10.65 -19.56
C ALA A 307 -14.12 -11.85 -19.55
N GLU A 308 -13.66 -13.04 -19.20
CA GLU A 308 -14.49 -14.24 -19.12
C GLU A 308 -15.57 -14.10 -18.05
N ASP A 309 -15.17 -13.76 -16.83
CA ASP A 309 -16.06 -13.65 -15.67
C ASP A 309 -17.07 -12.51 -15.84
N TYR A 310 -16.62 -11.33 -16.29
CA TYR A 310 -17.54 -10.21 -16.51
C TYR A 310 -18.56 -10.52 -17.62
N GLN A 311 -18.17 -11.19 -18.71
CA GLN A 311 -19.12 -11.60 -19.74
C GLN A 311 -20.10 -12.68 -19.27
N ALA A 312 -19.69 -13.52 -18.30
CA ALA A 312 -20.58 -14.50 -17.70
C ALA A 312 -21.70 -13.84 -16.87
N ILE A 313 -21.42 -12.70 -16.25
CA ILE A 313 -22.38 -11.88 -15.49
C ILE A 313 -23.18 -10.98 -16.45
N CYS A 314 -22.47 -10.21 -17.28
CA CYS A 314 -23.02 -9.21 -18.18
C CYS A 314 -23.03 -9.72 -19.64
N GLY A 315 -23.90 -10.69 -19.92
CA GLY A 315 -23.94 -11.41 -21.20
C GLY A 315 -24.23 -10.59 -22.47
N ASP A 316 -24.60 -9.31 -22.32
CA ASP A 316 -24.80 -8.36 -23.42
C ASP A 316 -23.53 -7.57 -23.79
N THR A 317 -22.45 -7.70 -23.03
CA THR A 317 -21.14 -7.10 -23.31
C THR A 317 -20.22 -8.15 -23.94
N SER A 318 -19.49 -7.77 -25.00
CA SER A 318 -18.42 -8.59 -25.58
C SER A 318 -17.06 -7.96 -25.28
N ILE A 319 -16.12 -8.72 -24.75
CA ILE A 319 -14.77 -8.27 -24.43
C ILE A 319 -13.77 -9.10 -25.25
N THR A 320 -12.91 -8.42 -26.01
CA THR A 320 -11.84 -9.07 -26.77
C THR A 320 -10.49 -8.66 -26.21
N VAL A 321 -9.63 -9.63 -25.92
CA VAL A 321 -8.30 -9.41 -25.36
C VAL A 321 -7.25 -9.94 -26.36
N GLU A 322 -6.22 -9.14 -26.65
CA GLU A 322 -5.13 -9.53 -27.56
C GLU A 322 -3.75 -9.24 -26.97
N SER A 323 -2.83 -10.20 -27.05
CA SER A 323 -1.42 -10.00 -26.70
C SER A 323 -0.62 -9.27 -27.79
N GLY A 324 0.41 -8.53 -27.40
CA GLY A 324 1.33 -7.82 -28.31
C GLY A 324 2.52 -7.10 -27.65
N GLY A 325 2.68 -7.20 -26.33
CA GLY A 325 3.66 -6.47 -25.52
C GLY A 325 3.19 -5.06 -25.11
N SER A 326 3.75 -4.51 -24.03
CA SER A 326 3.34 -3.20 -23.48
C SER A 326 3.44 -2.05 -24.50
N GLY A 327 4.43 -2.11 -25.41
CA GLY A 327 4.56 -1.13 -26.50
C GLY A 327 3.49 -1.25 -27.60
N ALA A 328 2.82 -2.40 -27.73
CA ALA A 328 1.62 -2.53 -28.55
C ALA A 328 0.41 -1.94 -27.83
N GLY A 329 0.26 -2.17 -26.52
CA GLY A 329 -0.82 -1.58 -25.72
C GLY A 329 -0.81 -0.05 -25.77
N ALA A 330 0.34 0.57 -25.44
CA ALA A 330 0.54 2.02 -25.57
C ALA A 330 0.22 2.54 -26.98
N GLY A 331 0.67 1.83 -28.00
CA GLY A 331 0.43 2.23 -29.39
C GLY A 331 -1.03 2.12 -29.83
N ARG A 332 -1.69 1.02 -29.49
CA ARG A 332 -3.06 0.73 -29.95
C ARG A 332 -4.09 1.61 -29.24
N VAL A 333 -3.95 1.87 -27.94
CA VAL A 333 -4.85 2.83 -27.25
C VAL A 333 -4.71 4.24 -27.82
N CYS A 334 -3.50 4.62 -28.26
CA CYS A 334 -3.23 5.87 -28.97
C CYS A 334 -3.53 5.81 -30.48
N ALA A 335 -4.23 4.78 -30.98
CA ALA A 335 -4.57 4.60 -32.40
C ALA A 335 -3.37 4.64 -33.37
N ASN A 336 -2.19 4.18 -32.94
CA ASN A 336 -1.00 4.06 -33.79
C ASN A 336 -1.12 2.85 -34.73
N SER A 337 -1.43 3.11 -35.99
CA SER A 337 -1.61 2.07 -37.01
C SER A 337 -0.39 1.17 -37.26
N ALA A 338 0.81 1.59 -36.84
CA ALA A 338 2.01 0.75 -36.89
C ALA A 338 2.02 -0.37 -35.82
N LYS A 339 1.17 -0.26 -34.79
CA LYS A 339 1.10 -1.18 -33.64
C LYS A 339 -0.13 -2.09 -33.67
N GLY A 340 -1.10 -1.81 -34.53
CA GLY A 340 -2.27 -2.66 -34.76
C GLY A 340 -3.58 -1.86 -34.85
N THR A 341 -4.70 -2.56 -34.70
CA THR A 341 -6.03 -1.96 -34.60
C THR A 341 -6.13 -1.15 -33.29
N PRO A 342 -6.74 0.04 -33.31
CA PRO A 342 -7.02 0.78 -32.08
C PRO A 342 -7.86 -0.02 -31.10
N VAL A 343 -7.61 0.17 -29.81
CA VAL A 343 -8.33 -0.49 -28.71
C VAL A 343 -8.83 0.51 -27.67
N ASP A 344 -9.79 0.11 -26.87
CA ASP A 344 -10.37 0.90 -25.77
C ASP A 344 -9.43 0.94 -24.56
N ILE A 345 -8.77 -0.18 -24.28
CA ILE A 345 -7.83 -0.35 -23.16
C ILE A 345 -6.50 -0.90 -23.68
N GLY A 346 -5.41 -0.17 -23.44
CA GLY A 346 -4.05 -0.66 -23.66
C GLY A 346 -3.45 -1.18 -22.35
N ASP A 347 -3.28 -2.49 -22.19
CA ASP A 347 -2.68 -3.03 -20.98
C ASP A 347 -1.14 -3.06 -21.05
N MET A 348 -0.49 -2.86 -19.91
CA MET A 348 0.96 -2.70 -19.83
C MET A 348 1.52 -3.24 -18.53
N SER A 349 2.71 -3.82 -18.58
CA SER A 349 3.47 -4.33 -17.43
C SER A 349 4.63 -3.42 -17.03
N ARG A 350 4.60 -2.17 -17.51
CA ARG A 350 5.56 -1.10 -17.25
C ARG A 350 4.90 0.27 -17.47
N ASP A 351 5.52 1.32 -16.97
CA ASP A 351 5.11 2.69 -17.25
C ASP A 351 5.36 3.11 -18.70
N TRP A 352 4.69 4.17 -19.12
CA TRP A 352 4.85 4.80 -20.43
C TRP A 352 6.30 5.24 -20.68
N LYS A 353 6.83 4.95 -21.86
CA LYS A 353 8.10 5.57 -22.29
C LYS A 353 7.84 7.04 -22.60
N SER A 354 8.82 7.91 -22.33
CA SER A 354 8.74 9.35 -22.64
C SER A 354 8.52 9.66 -24.12
N THR A 355 8.79 8.71 -25.01
CA THR A 355 8.50 8.78 -26.45
C THR A 355 7.08 8.35 -26.82
N GLU A 356 6.36 7.65 -25.94
CA GLU A 356 5.00 7.13 -26.16
C GLU A 356 3.94 8.10 -25.63
N GLY A 357 4.17 8.69 -24.46
CA GLY A 357 3.27 9.62 -23.81
C GLY A 357 3.86 10.26 -22.55
N THR A 358 3.14 11.21 -21.96
CA THR A 358 3.48 11.82 -20.66
C THR A 358 2.31 11.69 -19.70
N VAL A 359 2.52 11.02 -18.57
CA VAL A 359 1.53 10.85 -17.50
C VAL A 359 1.68 12.00 -16.50
N ASP A 360 0.57 12.60 -16.05
CA ASP A 360 0.56 13.57 -14.97
C ASP A 360 0.31 12.92 -13.59
N ALA A 361 0.29 13.72 -12.53
CA ALA A 361 0.10 13.21 -11.16
C ALA A 361 -1.24 12.50 -10.93
N ASN A 362 -2.24 12.74 -11.78
CA ASN A 362 -3.58 12.13 -11.70
C ASN A 362 -3.69 10.87 -12.58
N GLY A 363 -2.62 10.43 -13.22
CA GLY A 363 -2.66 9.32 -14.16
C GLY A 363 -3.25 9.68 -15.52
N GLN A 364 -3.49 10.96 -15.82
CA GLN A 364 -3.90 11.38 -17.15
C GLN A 364 -2.70 11.47 -18.08
N LEU A 365 -2.87 11.03 -19.31
CA LEU A 365 -1.83 11.02 -20.31
C LEU A 365 -2.32 11.60 -21.64
N ASN A 366 -1.41 12.32 -22.31
CA ASN A 366 -1.53 12.69 -23.71
C ASN A 366 -0.66 11.77 -24.57
N CYS A 367 -1.26 11.18 -25.60
CA CYS A 367 -0.53 10.36 -26.57
C CYS A 367 0.49 11.20 -27.36
N LEU A 368 1.73 10.72 -27.48
CA LEU A 368 2.78 11.31 -28.33
C LEU A 368 3.00 10.53 -29.63
N VAL A 369 2.42 9.34 -29.74
CA VAL A 369 2.42 8.49 -30.92
C VAL A 369 0.99 8.23 -31.39
N GLY A 370 0.80 7.90 -32.68
CA GLY A 370 -0.54 7.69 -33.23
C GLY A 370 -1.35 8.98 -33.31
N ASP A 371 -2.58 8.98 -32.77
CA ASP A 371 -3.44 10.15 -32.67
C ASP A 371 -3.17 10.91 -31.37
N THR A 372 -2.48 12.05 -31.47
CA THR A 372 -2.09 12.89 -30.32
C THR A 372 -3.24 13.69 -29.73
N SER A 373 -4.48 13.55 -30.24
CA SER A 373 -5.67 14.12 -29.63
C SER A 373 -6.32 13.17 -28.61
N ILE A 374 -5.92 11.90 -28.59
CA ILE A 374 -6.39 10.93 -27.61
C ILE A 374 -5.75 11.23 -26.25
N THR A 375 -6.60 11.26 -25.23
CA THR A 375 -6.18 11.28 -23.83
C THR A 375 -6.54 9.96 -23.18
N VAL A 376 -5.71 9.53 -22.26
CA VAL A 376 -5.77 8.21 -21.64
C VAL A 376 -5.69 8.37 -20.13
N THR A 377 -6.35 7.51 -19.37
CA THR A 377 -6.17 7.39 -17.93
C THR A 377 -5.51 6.05 -17.61
N GLN A 378 -4.37 6.09 -16.91
CA GLN A 378 -3.66 4.91 -16.45
C GLN A 378 -4.21 4.46 -15.09
N LEU A 379 -4.61 3.20 -15.01
CA LEU A 379 -5.05 2.51 -13.80
C LEU A 379 -4.04 1.42 -13.46
N VAL A 380 -3.58 1.38 -12.21
CA VAL A 380 -2.84 0.24 -11.66
C VAL A 380 -3.86 -0.83 -11.29
N VAL A 381 -3.75 -2.03 -11.82
CA VAL A 381 -4.78 -3.08 -11.65
C VAL A 381 -4.35 -4.22 -10.74
N ALA A 382 -3.06 -4.47 -10.67
CA ALA A 382 -2.45 -5.49 -9.81
C ALA A 382 -0.95 -5.20 -9.68
N VAL A 383 -0.27 -5.96 -8.82
CA VAL A 383 1.19 -5.96 -8.72
C VAL A 383 1.71 -7.34 -9.07
N ASP A 384 2.60 -7.41 -10.05
CA ASP A 384 3.35 -8.63 -10.38
C ASP A 384 4.63 -8.70 -9.56
N GLY A 385 5.03 -9.91 -9.17
CA GLY A 385 6.26 -10.17 -8.45
C GLY A 385 6.97 -11.38 -9.05
N LEU A 386 8.27 -11.27 -9.31
CA LEU A 386 9.11 -12.38 -9.80
C LEU A 386 10.03 -12.86 -8.70
N SER A 387 10.05 -14.15 -8.40
CA SER A 387 10.99 -14.72 -7.44
C SER A 387 12.19 -15.32 -8.16
N VAL A 388 13.40 -14.92 -7.78
CA VAL A 388 14.63 -15.65 -8.13
C VAL A 388 14.84 -16.74 -7.08
N VAL A 389 14.89 -17.98 -7.52
CA VAL A 389 14.78 -19.17 -6.68
C VAL A 389 15.88 -20.19 -6.94
N SER A 390 16.13 -21.01 -5.93
CA SER A 390 16.97 -22.21 -6.01
C SER A 390 16.44 -23.28 -5.07
N LYS A 391 17.00 -24.49 -5.15
CA LYS A 391 16.67 -25.56 -4.21
C LYS A 391 17.03 -25.16 -2.78
N LYS A 392 16.04 -25.17 -1.87
CA LYS A 392 16.23 -24.80 -0.47
C LYS A 392 17.28 -25.66 0.19
N GLY A 393 18.28 -25.03 0.81
CA GLY A 393 19.45 -25.67 1.41
C GLY A 393 20.44 -26.29 0.42
N GLY A 394 20.24 -26.09 -0.89
CA GLY A 394 21.22 -26.43 -1.92
C GLY A 394 22.41 -25.48 -1.92
N ALA A 395 23.45 -25.79 -2.70
CA ALA A 395 24.68 -25.00 -2.76
C ALA A 395 24.43 -23.55 -3.23
N ALA A 396 23.60 -23.38 -4.28
CA ALA A 396 23.16 -22.07 -4.77
C ALA A 396 22.44 -21.25 -3.68
N ASP A 397 21.45 -21.84 -3.01
CA ASP A 397 20.68 -21.20 -1.94
C ASP A 397 21.58 -20.74 -0.78
N VAL A 398 22.47 -21.63 -0.33
CA VAL A 398 23.42 -21.34 0.74
C VAL A 398 24.40 -20.23 0.34
N CYS A 399 24.91 -20.26 -0.90
CA CYS A 399 25.79 -19.21 -1.42
C CYS A 399 25.09 -17.85 -1.40
N MET A 400 23.91 -17.75 -2.01
CA MET A 400 23.12 -16.52 -2.08
C MET A 400 22.76 -15.97 -0.70
N GLN A 401 22.37 -16.83 0.25
CA GLN A 401 22.08 -16.40 1.63
C GLN A 401 23.33 -15.90 2.35
N ASN A 402 24.48 -16.55 2.18
CA ASN A 402 25.73 -16.14 2.82
C ASN A 402 26.26 -14.80 2.28
N MET A 403 25.96 -14.48 1.02
CA MET A 403 26.25 -13.16 0.43
C MET A 403 25.31 -12.06 0.94
N GLY A 404 24.19 -12.42 1.60
CA GLY A 404 23.18 -11.48 2.05
C GLY A 404 22.14 -11.11 0.97
N GLY A 405 22.12 -11.82 -0.16
CA GLY A 405 21.27 -11.54 -1.32
C GLY A 405 22.07 -11.47 -2.63
N MET A 406 21.44 -10.91 -3.65
CA MET A 406 22.05 -10.61 -4.95
C MET A 406 21.59 -9.24 -5.45
N THR A 407 22.34 -8.62 -6.33
CA THR A 407 21.91 -7.39 -7.02
C THR A 407 21.35 -7.70 -8.41
N ALA A 408 20.57 -6.78 -8.99
CA ALA A 408 20.16 -6.86 -10.39
C ALA A 408 21.38 -7.01 -11.34
N ALA A 409 22.52 -6.40 -11.01
CA ALA A 409 23.79 -6.57 -11.73
C ALA A 409 24.31 -8.02 -11.70
N GLN A 410 24.31 -8.65 -10.53
CA GLN A 410 24.71 -10.04 -10.37
C GLN A 410 23.74 -10.98 -11.09
N LEU A 411 22.43 -10.72 -11.01
CA LEU A 411 21.43 -11.48 -11.78
C LEU A 411 21.67 -11.34 -13.29
N ARG A 412 21.96 -10.14 -13.80
CA ARG A 412 22.32 -9.94 -15.20
C ARG A 412 23.57 -10.72 -15.58
N TRP A 413 24.61 -10.68 -14.75
CA TRP A 413 25.82 -11.47 -15.02
C TRP A 413 25.50 -12.97 -15.04
N VAL A 414 24.71 -13.49 -14.10
CA VAL A 414 24.34 -14.91 -14.05
C VAL A 414 23.50 -15.35 -15.25
N PHE A 415 22.44 -14.61 -15.59
CA PHE A 415 21.45 -15.03 -16.57
C PHE A 415 21.81 -14.65 -18.01
N SER A 416 22.71 -13.69 -18.25
CA SER A 416 23.07 -13.23 -19.60
C SER A 416 24.08 -14.14 -20.29
N ALA A 417 23.98 -14.26 -21.62
CA ALA A 417 25.01 -14.84 -22.48
C ALA A 417 26.11 -13.83 -22.88
N GLU A 418 26.01 -12.56 -22.46
CA GLU A 418 27.04 -11.54 -22.66
C GLU A 418 28.36 -11.93 -21.97
N THR A 419 29.47 -11.57 -22.62
CA THR A 419 30.82 -11.65 -22.08
C THR A 419 31.08 -10.56 -21.04
N ASP A 420 32.08 -10.75 -20.18
CA ASP A 420 32.47 -9.75 -19.18
C ASP A 420 32.83 -8.39 -19.79
N ALA A 421 33.43 -8.39 -20.99
CA ALA A 421 33.73 -7.16 -21.72
C ALA A 421 32.46 -6.42 -22.18
N GLU A 422 31.43 -7.16 -22.59
CA GLU A 422 30.12 -6.60 -22.97
C GLU A 422 29.38 -6.07 -21.75
N LEU A 423 29.36 -6.81 -20.65
CA LEU A 423 28.75 -6.39 -19.38
C LEU A 423 29.44 -5.15 -18.79
N THR A 424 30.78 -5.09 -18.84
CA THR A 424 31.52 -3.88 -18.47
C THR A 424 31.14 -2.69 -19.35
N THR A 425 30.98 -2.93 -20.67
CA THR A 425 30.55 -1.89 -21.62
C THR A 425 29.12 -1.43 -21.35
N ALA A 426 28.25 -2.33 -20.88
CA ALA A 426 26.89 -2.04 -20.46
C ALA A 426 26.81 -1.31 -19.10
N GLY A 427 27.94 -1.15 -18.40
CA GLY A 427 28.06 -0.33 -17.20
C GLY A 427 28.19 -1.10 -15.89
N LEU A 428 28.33 -2.43 -15.92
CA LEU A 428 28.56 -3.23 -14.71
C LEU A 428 30.02 -3.07 -14.23
N ASP A 429 30.20 -2.88 -12.94
CA ASP A 429 31.50 -2.96 -12.28
C ASP A 429 31.79 -4.42 -11.91
N LEU A 430 32.43 -5.15 -12.82
CA LEU A 430 32.73 -6.56 -12.61
C LEU A 430 33.68 -6.83 -11.44
N SER A 431 34.48 -5.84 -11.02
CA SER A 431 35.31 -6.00 -9.82
C SER A 431 34.50 -6.06 -8.53
N SER A 432 33.23 -5.63 -8.59
CA SER A 432 32.26 -5.72 -7.51
C SER A 432 31.23 -6.83 -7.75
N VAL A 433 30.77 -7.01 -8.99
CA VAL A 433 29.75 -8.02 -9.34
C VAL A 433 30.28 -9.44 -9.19
N VAL A 434 31.50 -9.70 -9.68
CA VAL A 434 32.20 -11.00 -9.61
C VAL A 434 33.64 -10.80 -9.13
N PRO A 435 33.84 -10.47 -7.84
CA PRO A 435 35.14 -10.06 -7.31
C PRO A 435 36.20 -11.18 -7.35
N GLU A 436 35.77 -12.43 -7.51
CA GLU A 436 36.64 -13.62 -7.46
C GLU A 436 36.73 -14.35 -8.81
N ASP A 437 36.21 -13.75 -9.89
CA ASP A 437 36.30 -14.29 -11.26
C ASP A 437 37.75 -14.65 -11.63
N ASP A 438 37.96 -15.91 -12.00
CA ASP A 438 39.28 -16.45 -12.34
C ASP A 438 39.64 -16.31 -13.83
N GLY A 439 38.68 -15.85 -14.65
CA GLY A 439 38.83 -15.54 -16.05
C GLY A 439 38.92 -16.76 -16.97
N ASP A 440 38.44 -17.93 -16.53
CA ASP A 440 38.40 -19.14 -17.36
C ASP A 440 37.21 -19.17 -18.36
N GLY A 441 36.25 -18.27 -18.18
CA GLY A 441 35.07 -18.07 -19.03
C GLY A 441 33.88 -18.98 -18.70
N ILE A 442 33.92 -19.69 -17.58
CA ILE A 442 32.81 -20.45 -17.00
C ILE A 442 32.22 -19.60 -15.87
N LYS A 443 30.90 -19.45 -15.83
CA LYS A 443 30.23 -18.74 -14.72
C LYS A 443 30.02 -19.72 -13.56
N GLU A 444 30.73 -19.50 -12.46
CA GLU A 444 30.72 -20.34 -11.26
C GLU A 444 30.24 -19.56 -10.04
N TRP A 445 29.72 -20.27 -9.04
CA TRP A 445 29.30 -19.62 -7.81
C TRP A 445 30.47 -18.99 -7.05
N SER A 446 31.68 -19.53 -7.17
CA SER A 446 32.88 -18.97 -6.57
C SER A 446 33.27 -17.60 -7.12
N ASP A 447 32.89 -17.26 -8.35
CA ASP A 447 33.21 -15.96 -8.98
C ASP A 447 32.50 -14.80 -8.25
N LEU A 448 31.30 -15.07 -7.72
CA LEU A 448 30.50 -14.12 -6.95
C LEU A 448 31.03 -13.94 -5.52
N SER A 449 31.57 -15.01 -4.92
CA SER A 449 32.12 -14.98 -3.55
C SER A 449 33.03 -16.18 -3.27
N ALA A 450 34.17 -15.92 -2.63
CA ALA A 450 35.10 -16.95 -2.18
C ALA A 450 34.52 -17.94 -1.15
N ASN A 451 33.35 -17.64 -0.57
CA ASN A 451 32.64 -18.53 0.35
C ASN A 451 31.70 -19.51 -0.37
N CYS A 452 31.57 -19.40 -1.69
CA CYS A 452 30.75 -20.28 -2.50
C CYS A 452 31.59 -21.40 -3.14
N ASN A 453 30.92 -22.43 -3.65
CA ASN A 453 31.57 -23.55 -4.32
C ASN A 453 32.01 -23.19 -5.74
N ALA A 454 33.12 -23.79 -6.20
CA ALA A 454 33.61 -23.66 -7.57
C ALA A 454 32.88 -24.63 -8.54
N ASP A 455 31.56 -24.66 -8.44
CA ASP A 455 30.72 -25.40 -9.37
C ASP A 455 30.02 -24.42 -10.33
N ALA A 456 29.90 -24.81 -11.59
CA ALA A 456 29.23 -24.02 -12.62
C ALA A 456 27.76 -23.75 -12.28
N ILE A 457 27.31 -22.54 -12.59
CA ILE A 457 25.92 -22.13 -12.40
C ILE A 457 25.03 -22.81 -13.46
N VAL A 458 23.92 -23.40 -13.01
CA VAL A 458 22.92 -24.04 -13.88
C VAL A 458 21.66 -23.19 -13.92
N LEU A 459 21.19 -22.85 -15.13
CA LEU A 459 20.03 -21.99 -15.30
C LEU A 459 18.75 -22.79 -15.58
N ALA A 460 17.64 -22.39 -14.95
CA ALA A 460 16.28 -22.81 -15.29
C ALA A 460 15.35 -21.60 -15.30
N TYR A 461 14.74 -21.25 -16.42
CA TYR A 461 13.93 -20.03 -16.54
C TYR A 461 12.80 -20.15 -17.57
N PRO A 462 11.79 -19.27 -17.55
CA PRO A 462 10.67 -19.32 -18.49
C PRO A 462 11.16 -19.16 -19.93
N ASP A 463 10.43 -19.72 -20.90
CA ASP A 463 10.73 -19.47 -22.32
C ASP A 463 10.03 -18.22 -22.84
N ALA A 464 10.28 -17.86 -24.11
CA ALA A 464 9.77 -16.64 -24.72
C ALA A 464 8.23 -16.59 -24.89
N ASP A 465 7.51 -17.69 -24.63
CA ASP A 465 6.05 -17.70 -24.63
C ASP A 465 5.48 -17.22 -23.27
N SER A 466 6.33 -16.98 -22.26
CA SER A 466 5.96 -16.46 -20.94
C SER A 466 6.16 -14.95 -20.81
N GLY A 467 5.16 -14.24 -20.28
CA GLY A 467 5.30 -12.81 -19.94
C GLY A 467 6.33 -12.52 -18.85
N THR A 468 6.67 -13.53 -18.03
CA THR A 468 7.74 -13.45 -17.03
C THR A 468 9.11 -13.40 -17.70
N TYR A 469 9.31 -14.11 -18.82
CA TYR A 469 10.52 -14.02 -19.65
C TYR A 469 10.68 -12.62 -20.23
N GLU A 470 9.61 -12.07 -20.84
CA GLU A 470 9.65 -10.74 -21.48
C GLU A 470 10.12 -9.68 -20.48
N TYR A 471 9.56 -9.69 -19.27
CA TYR A 471 9.95 -8.70 -18.27
C TYR A 471 11.38 -8.88 -17.76
N PHE A 472 11.81 -10.09 -17.41
CA PHE A 472 13.17 -10.29 -16.92
C PHE A 472 14.21 -9.95 -18.00
N TYR A 473 13.88 -10.22 -19.27
CA TYR A 473 14.70 -9.84 -20.41
C TYR A 473 14.84 -8.31 -20.57
N GLU A 474 13.73 -7.58 -20.42
CA GLU A 474 13.74 -6.11 -20.47
C GLU A 474 14.44 -5.50 -19.24
N GLU A 475 14.08 -5.94 -18.04
CA GLU A 475 14.47 -5.27 -16.79
C GLU A 475 15.86 -5.66 -16.31
N ILE A 476 16.21 -6.96 -16.34
CA ILE A 476 17.49 -7.44 -15.82
C ILE A 476 18.53 -7.49 -16.95
N LEU A 477 18.16 -7.99 -18.13
CA LEU A 477 19.10 -8.13 -19.25
C LEU A 477 19.18 -6.86 -20.12
N HIS A 478 18.28 -5.88 -19.94
CA HIS A 478 18.23 -4.65 -20.75
C HIS A 478 18.16 -4.95 -22.26
N GLU A 479 17.36 -5.95 -22.62
CA GLU A 479 17.18 -6.43 -24.00
C GLU A 479 18.52 -6.79 -24.68
N ALA A 480 19.47 -7.34 -23.91
CA ALA A 480 20.80 -7.71 -24.40
C ALA A 480 20.74 -8.60 -25.65
N ALA A 481 21.44 -8.21 -26.71
CA ALA A 481 21.41 -8.91 -27.99
C ALA A 481 21.91 -10.37 -27.93
N ALA A 482 22.76 -10.69 -26.94
CA ALA A 482 23.23 -12.05 -26.70
C ALA A 482 22.12 -12.95 -26.10
N GLY A 483 21.10 -12.37 -25.49
CA GLY A 483 20.04 -13.08 -24.81
C GLY A 483 20.50 -13.77 -23.52
N PHE A 484 19.72 -14.77 -23.09
CA PHE A 484 20.01 -15.55 -21.90
C PHE A 484 21.10 -16.60 -22.14
N GLY A 485 21.84 -16.92 -21.07
CA GLY A 485 22.75 -18.07 -21.00
C GLY A 485 22.02 -19.40 -21.20
N SER A 486 22.77 -20.43 -21.57
CA SER A 486 22.18 -21.77 -21.82
C SER A 486 21.63 -22.40 -20.54
N GLY A 487 20.41 -22.92 -20.60
CA GLY A 487 19.73 -23.53 -19.45
C GLY A 487 18.49 -24.32 -19.84
N THR A 488 17.76 -24.81 -18.83
CA THR A 488 16.43 -25.39 -19.02
C THR A 488 15.43 -24.25 -19.23
N GLN A 489 14.68 -24.30 -20.33
CA GLN A 489 13.66 -23.31 -20.66
C GLN A 489 12.29 -23.96 -20.78
N SER A 490 11.25 -23.37 -20.19
CA SER A 490 9.87 -23.83 -20.34
C SER A 490 8.86 -22.79 -19.87
N ALA A 491 7.76 -22.61 -20.60
CA ALA A 491 6.57 -21.90 -20.10
C ALA A 491 5.82 -22.64 -18.98
N ASP A 492 6.12 -23.92 -18.71
CA ASP A 492 5.53 -24.68 -17.60
C ASP A 492 6.46 -24.60 -16.38
N ASP A 493 6.03 -23.84 -15.37
CA ASP A 493 6.81 -23.62 -14.15
C ASP A 493 7.12 -24.94 -13.40
N ASN A 494 6.32 -26.00 -13.55
CA ASN A 494 6.64 -27.30 -12.95
C ASN A 494 7.93 -27.89 -13.54
N VAL A 495 8.18 -27.67 -14.83
CA VAL A 495 9.42 -28.12 -15.48
C VAL A 495 10.62 -27.39 -14.87
N LEU A 496 10.47 -26.09 -14.62
CA LEU A 496 11.50 -25.25 -14.01
C LEU A 496 11.77 -25.68 -12.56
N VAL A 497 10.73 -25.90 -11.75
CA VAL A 497 10.87 -26.39 -10.38
C VAL A 497 11.56 -27.75 -10.34
N ASN A 498 11.19 -28.68 -11.22
CA ASN A 498 11.85 -29.99 -11.29
C ASN A 498 13.33 -29.85 -11.67
N ALA A 499 13.68 -28.93 -12.56
CA ALA A 499 15.07 -28.66 -12.92
C ALA A 499 15.86 -28.09 -11.73
N LEU A 500 15.27 -27.13 -10.99
CA LEU A 500 15.88 -26.53 -9.80
C LEU A 500 16.09 -27.56 -8.68
N LEU A 501 15.14 -28.46 -8.45
CA LEU A 501 15.26 -29.49 -7.40
C LEU A 501 16.27 -30.59 -7.75
N ALA A 502 16.53 -30.79 -9.04
CA ALA A 502 17.44 -31.82 -9.55
C ALA A 502 18.93 -31.47 -9.38
N ASP A 503 19.27 -30.18 -9.25
CA ASP A 503 20.65 -29.70 -9.17
C ASP A 503 20.84 -28.70 -8.03
N GLU A 504 21.82 -28.93 -7.17
CA GLU A 504 22.09 -28.06 -6.01
C GLU A 504 22.71 -26.71 -6.40
N ASN A 505 23.23 -26.59 -7.62
CA ASN A 505 23.84 -25.38 -8.17
C ASN A 505 22.90 -24.60 -9.10
N ALA A 506 21.65 -25.04 -9.24
CA ALA A 506 20.69 -24.40 -10.13
C ALA A 506 20.06 -23.15 -9.52
N ILE A 507 19.92 -22.12 -10.35
CA ILE A 507 19.19 -20.89 -10.11
C ILE A 507 18.17 -20.68 -11.23
N GLY A 508 17.03 -20.12 -10.86
CA GLY A 508 15.97 -19.81 -11.80
C GLY A 508 15.10 -18.65 -11.33
N TYR A 509 14.10 -18.31 -12.13
CA TYR A 509 13.08 -17.34 -11.74
C TYR A 509 11.72 -17.71 -12.31
N PHE A 510 10.65 -17.29 -11.64
CA PHE A 510 9.25 -17.35 -12.11
C PHE A 510 8.35 -16.50 -11.21
N GLY A 511 7.04 -16.45 -11.48
CA GLY A 511 6.08 -15.65 -10.73
C GLY A 511 6.04 -15.97 -9.22
N TYR A 512 5.83 -14.95 -8.39
CA TYR A 512 5.87 -15.01 -6.94
C TYR A 512 4.83 -15.98 -6.35
N ALA A 513 3.61 -15.98 -6.88
CA ALA A 513 2.56 -16.91 -6.43
C ALA A 513 3.01 -18.37 -6.56
N TYR A 514 3.68 -18.71 -7.66
CA TYR A 514 4.19 -20.06 -7.88
C TYR A 514 5.34 -20.41 -6.92
N TYR A 515 6.18 -19.44 -6.55
CA TYR A 515 7.17 -19.62 -5.49
C TYR A 515 6.49 -19.85 -4.14
N GLN A 516 5.46 -19.08 -3.81
CA GLN A 516 4.70 -19.19 -2.55
C GLN A 516 4.19 -20.62 -2.32
N GLU A 517 3.65 -21.27 -3.36
CA GLU A 517 3.20 -22.66 -3.32
C GLU A 517 4.34 -23.68 -3.09
N ASN A 518 5.58 -23.31 -3.43
CA ASN A 518 6.77 -24.18 -3.41
C ASN A 518 7.81 -23.80 -2.34
N MET A 519 7.52 -22.85 -1.44
CA MET A 519 8.44 -22.35 -0.39
C MET A 519 8.94 -23.43 0.59
N ALA A 520 8.25 -24.58 0.66
CA ALA A 520 8.68 -25.72 1.45
C ALA A 520 9.99 -26.33 0.92
N THR A 521 10.22 -26.28 -0.40
CA THR A 521 11.35 -26.93 -1.09
C THR A 521 12.26 -25.97 -1.83
N LEU A 522 11.82 -24.75 -2.10
CA LEU A 522 12.61 -23.71 -2.75
C LEU A 522 12.94 -22.58 -1.77
N GLY A 523 14.13 -22.00 -1.94
CA GLY A 523 14.52 -20.73 -1.31
C GLY A 523 14.52 -19.64 -2.37
N ALA A 524 13.98 -18.46 -2.03
CA ALA A 524 14.12 -17.26 -2.85
C ALA A 524 15.23 -16.36 -2.29
N VAL A 525 15.98 -15.74 -3.20
CA VAL A 525 17.04 -14.80 -2.84
C VAL A 525 16.48 -13.39 -2.66
N ALA A 526 16.99 -12.69 -1.67
CA ALA A 526 16.76 -11.25 -1.52
C ALA A 526 17.48 -10.49 -2.63
N VAL A 527 16.81 -9.51 -3.25
CA VAL A 527 17.34 -8.77 -4.39
C VAL A 527 17.49 -7.30 -4.03
N SER A 528 18.66 -6.75 -4.33
CA SER A 528 18.95 -5.31 -4.24
C SER A 528 18.80 -4.68 -5.64
N ASN A 529 18.17 -3.50 -5.69
CA ASN A 529 17.89 -2.75 -6.93
C ASN A 529 19.14 -2.05 -7.50
N ASN A 530 20.29 -2.70 -7.43
CA ASN A 530 21.54 -2.19 -7.96
C ASN A 530 21.88 -2.84 -9.30
N HIS A 531 21.93 -2.05 -10.36
CA HIS A 531 22.24 -2.52 -11.72
C HIS A 531 23.73 -2.43 -12.09
N THR A 532 24.60 -2.07 -11.14
CA THR A 532 26.02 -1.76 -11.42
C THR A 532 27.03 -2.52 -10.56
N HIS A 533 26.75 -2.76 -9.28
CA HIS A 533 27.67 -3.35 -8.30
C HIS A 533 27.14 -4.68 -7.77
N GLY A 534 28.01 -5.49 -7.17
CA GLY A 534 27.61 -6.68 -6.41
C GLY A 534 27.06 -6.31 -5.04
N VAL A 535 26.36 -7.26 -4.40
CA VAL A 535 25.63 -7.02 -3.14
C VAL A 535 26.52 -6.50 -2.00
N ALA A 536 27.81 -6.84 -1.99
CA ALA A 536 28.76 -6.39 -0.96
C ALA A 536 29.07 -4.88 -1.03
N ASP A 537 28.92 -4.27 -2.22
CA ASP A 537 29.21 -2.84 -2.44
C ASP A 537 27.94 -2.04 -2.83
N ALA A 538 26.78 -2.69 -2.88
CA ALA A 538 25.52 -2.02 -3.17
C ALA A 538 25.13 -1.09 -2.00
N PRO A 539 24.78 0.18 -2.27
CA PRO A 539 24.27 1.08 -1.24
C PRO A 539 22.83 0.74 -0.82
N GLU A 540 22.08 0.03 -1.65
CA GLU A 540 20.71 -0.42 -1.35
C GLU A 540 20.70 -1.83 -0.73
N ASP A 541 19.93 -1.99 0.34
CA ASP A 541 19.70 -3.30 0.97
C ASP A 541 18.99 -4.27 0.01
N ALA A 542 19.32 -5.56 0.13
CA ALA A 542 18.61 -6.61 -0.57
C ALA A 542 17.28 -6.91 0.14
N VAL A 543 16.18 -6.94 -0.63
CA VAL A 543 14.82 -7.17 -0.12
C VAL A 543 14.36 -8.57 -0.51
N ALA A 544 13.77 -9.32 0.42
CA ALA A 544 13.21 -10.64 0.13
C ALA A 544 11.80 -10.53 -0.48
N PRO A 545 11.40 -11.45 -1.38
CA PRO A 545 10.03 -11.49 -1.88
C PRO A 545 9.05 -11.95 -0.79
N THR A 546 8.08 -11.11 -0.48
CA THR A 546 6.94 -11.39 0.40
C THR A 546 5.69 -10.75 -0.22
N PRO A 547 4.46 -11.11 0.19
CA PRO A 547 3.28 -10.44 -0.35
C PRO A 547 3.32 -8.94 -0.07
N GLN A 548 3.87 -8.54 1.09
CA GLN A 548 4.01 -7.15 1.47
C GLN A 548 5.04 -6.42 0.62
N THR A 549 6.27 -6.94 0.52
CA THR A 549 7.36 -6.28 -0.24
C THR A 549 7.11 -6.26 -1.74
N VAL A 550 6.33 -7.22 -2.27
CA VAL A 550 5.82 -7.16 -3.64
C VAL A 550 4.77 -6.05 -3.75
N ARG A 551 3.74 -6.06 -2.90
CA ARG A 551 2.62 -5.10 -2.94
C ARG A 551 3.07 -3.64 -2.83
N ASP A 552 3.97 -3.34 -1.90
CA ASP A 552 4.45 -1.97 -1.66
C ASP A 552 5.59 -1.54 -2.61
N GLY A 553 6.03 -2.44 -3.51
CA GLY A 553 7.07 -2.17 -4.50
C GLY A 553 8.49 -2.11 -3.93
N SER A 554 8.70 -2.40 -2.65
CA SER A 554 10.05 -2.42 -2.06
C SER A 554 10.92 -3.55 -2.59
N TYR A 555 10.33 -4.61 -3.15
CA TYR A 555 11.04 -5.71 -3.83
C TYR A 555 11.44 -5.37 -5.28
N ALA A 556 11.94 -4.16 -5.50
CA ALA A 556 12.38 -3.70 -6.80
C ALA A 556 13.74 -4.35 -7.22
N PRO A 557 13.98 -4.57 -8.53
CA PRO A 557 13.09 -4.28 -9.65
C PRO A 557 12.16 -5.47 -9.99
N LEU A 558 12.06 -6.49 -9.13
CA LEU A 558 11.32 -7.72 -9.46
C LEU A 558 9.83 -7.67 -9.06
N SER A 559 9.40 -6.64 -8.34
CA SER A 559 7.99 -6.27 -8.20
C SER A 559 7.64 -5.10 -9.10
N ARG A 560 6.49 -5.17 -9.80
CA ARG A 560 6.03 -4.08 -10.65
C ARG A 560 4.51 -3.92 -10.70
N PRO A 561 4.02 -2.68 -10.81
CA PRO A 561 2.61 -2.43 -11.12
C PRO A 561 2.25 -2.97 -12.51
N LEU A 562 1.06 -3.54 -12.62
CA LEU A 562 0.38 -3.86 -13.87
C LEU A 562 -0.66 -2.79 -14.14
N PHE A 563 -0.81 -2.40 -15.40
CA PHE A 563 -1.62 -1.26 -15.78
C PHE A 563 -2.67 -1.60 -16.84
N MET A 564 -3.82 -0.96 -16.72
CA MET A 564 -4.79 -0.79 -17.80
C MET A 564 -4.89 0.70 -18.16
N ASN A 565 -4.68 1.02 -19.42
CA ASN A 565 -4.68 2.40 -19.91
C ASN A 565 -5.94 2.64 -20.73
N VAL A 566 -6.86 3.40 -20.18
CA VAL A 566 -8.22 3.57 -20.69
C VAL A 566 -8.31 4.80 -21.57
N ASN A 567 -8.80 4.67 -22.80
CA ASN A 567 -9.11 5.82 -23.64
C ASN A 567 -10.23 6.66 -23.00
N ASN A 568 -9.99 7.95 -22.75
CA ASN A 568 -10.95 8.80 -22.06
C ASN A 568 -12.23 9.08 -22.86
N ALA A 569 -12.31 8.68 -24.14
CA ALA A 569 -13.50 8.82 -24.96
C ALA A 569 -14.56 7.72 -24.74
N VAL A 570 -14.25 6.65 -24.00
CA VAL A 570 -15.11 5.44 -23.90
C VAL A 570 -15.53 5.08 -22.46
N TRP A 571 -15.42 6.01 -21.51
CA TRP A 571 -15.70 5.75 -20.09
C TRP A 571 -17.10 5.19 -19.82
N ASP A 572 -18.13 5.64 -20.53
CA ASP A 572 -19.50 5.13 -20.37
C ASP A 572 -19.57 3.61 -20.61
N ASP A 573 -18.76 3.10 -21.54
CA ASP A 573 -18.75 1.68 -21.91
C ASP A 573 -17.87 0.84 -20.97
N VAL A 574 -16.74 1.40 -20.49
CA VAL A 574 -15.76 0.64 -19.69
C VAL A 574 -15.94 0.76 -18.17
N THR A 575 -16.60 1.80 -17.66
CA THR A 575 -16.77 2.03 -16.21
C THR A 575 -17.39 0.81 -15.50
N PRO A 576 -18.48 0.21 -16.01
CA PRO A 576 -19.07 -1.00 -15.44
C PRO A 576 -18.08 -2.16 -15.28
N PHE A 577 -17.30 -2.44 -16.33
CA PHE A 577 -16.27 -3.47 -16.32
C PHE A 577 -15.18 -3.17 -15.29
N LEU A 578 -14.71 -1.92 -15.21
CA LEU A 578 -13.67 -1.52 -14.27
C LEU A 578 -14.15 -1.54 -12.81
N LEU A 579 -15.37 -1.10 -12.53
CA LEU A 579 -15.94 -1.19 -11.17
C LEU A 579 -16.11 -2.64 -10.73
N TRP A 580 -16.49 -3.54 -11.64
CA TRP A 580 -16.51 -4.97 -11.36
C TRP A 580 -15.09 -5.54 -11.18
N ALA A 581 -14.12 -5.17 -12.01
CA ALA A 581 -12.74 -5.63 -11.90
C ALA A 581 -12.10 -5.24 -10.55
N PHE A 582 -12.45 -4.06 -10.03
CA PHE A 582 -12.06 -3.58 -8.69
C PHE A 582 -13.07 -3.99 -7.60
N SER A 583 -14.07 -4.81 -7.89
CA SER A 583 -14.88 -5.41 -6.84
C SER A 583 -14.07 -6.49 -6.11
N GLY A 584 -14.62 -7.03 -5.04
CA GLY A 584 -13.98 -8.13 -4.32
C GLY A 584 -13.84 -9.40 -5.17
N ASP A 585 -14.76 -9.65 -6.10
CA ASP A 585 -14.68 -10.79 -7.02
C ASP A 585 -13.56 -10.58 -8.05
N GLY A 586 -13.56 -9.43 -8.73
CA GLY A 586 -12.48 -9.08 -9.66
C GLY A 586 -11.10 -9.03 -8.97
N SER A 587 -11.04 -8.55 -7.73
CA SER A 587 -9.80 -8.55 -6.95
C SER A 587 -9.36 -9.96 -6.53
N ALA A 588 -10.28 -10.90 -6.34
CA ALA A 588 -9.95 -12.29 -6.04
C ALA A 588 -9.25 -12.96 -7.24
N VAL A 589 -9.71 -12.68 -8.46
CA VAL A 589 -9.11 -13.16 -9.71
C VAL A 589 -7.63 -12.77 -9.80
N ILE A 590 -7.23 -11.59 -9.28
CA ILE A 590 -5.83 -11.14 -9.25
C ILE A 590 -4.93 -12.21 -8.61
N SER A 591 -5.32 -12.73 -7.45
CA SER A 591 -4.55 -13.77 -6.76
C SER A 591 -4.66 -15.13 -7.45
N GLU A 592 -5.81 -15.46 -8.06
CA GLU A 592 -5.99 -16.70 -8.81
C GLU A 592 -5.09 -16.81 -10.04
N VAL A 593 -4.83 -15.68 -10.72
CA VAL A 593 -3.88 -15.63 -11.85
C VAL A 593 -2.43 -15.39 -11.42
N GLY A 594 -2.17 -15.37 -10.11
CA GLY A 594 -0.82 -15.34 -9.54
C GLY A 594 -0.21 -13.96 -9.29
N TYR A 595 -1.03 -12.91 -9.29
CA TYR A 595 -0.61 -11.54 -8.95
C TYR A 595 -1.01 -11.14 -7.53
N VAL A 596 -0.45 -10.02 -7.07
CA VAL A 596 -0.71 -9.46 -5.75
C VAL A 596 -1.72 -8.32 -5.86
N PRO A 597 -2.83 -8.35 -5.11
CA PRO A 597 -3.80 -7.25 -5.04
C PRO A 597 -3.17 -5.96 -4.51
N LEU A 598 -3.75 -4.83 -4.94
CA LEU A 598 -3.34 -3.49 -4.53
C LEU A 598 -3.50 -3.28 -3.02
N ASP A 599 -2.71 -2.37 -2.45
CA ASP A 599 -2.99 -1.85 -1.11
C ASP A 599 -4.22 -0.93 -1.10
N ASP A 600 -4.74 -0.65 0.11
CA ASP A 600 -5.96 0.15 0.29
C ASP A 600 -5.83 1.56 -0.32
N ALA A 601 -4.65 2.19 -0.20
CA ALA A 601 -4.40 3.53 -0.69
C ALA A 601 -4.42 3.58 -2.23
N THR A 602 -3.71 2.66 -2.89
CA THR A 602 -3.66 2.56 -4.35
C THR A 602 -5.04 2.17 -4.89
N TYR A 603 -5.74 1.24 -4.25
CA TYR A 603 -7.10 0.87 -4.60
C TYR A 603 -8.05 2.07 -4.58
N GLN A 604 -8.07 2.83 -3.48
CA GLN A 604 -8.95 4.00 -3.34
C GLN A 604 -8.62 5.08 -4.38
N GLU A 605 -7.33 5.28 -4.67
CA GLU A 605 -6.90 6.16 -5.76
C GLU A 605 -7.41 5.65 -7.12
N MET A 606 -7.38 4.34 -7.40
CA MET A 606 -7.90 3.79 -8.66
C MET A 606 -9.42 3.93 -8.77
N ILE A 607 -10.18 3.69 -7.71
CA ILE A 607 -11.63 3.93 -7.71
C ILE A 607 -11.93 5.41 -7.93
N ARG A 608 -11.19 6.32 -7.26
CA ARG A 608 -11.30 7.75 -7.52
C ARG A 608 -11.08 8.05 -9.00
N ARG A 609 -10.08 7.42 -9.62
CA ARG A 609 -9.77 7.58 -11.04
C ARG A 609 -10.89 7.09 -11.96
N ILE A 610 -11.44 5.91 -11.67
CA ILE A 610 -12.55 5.32 -12.41
C ILE A 610 -13.79 6.21 -12.33
N LEU A 611 -14.15 6.68 -11.14
CA LEU A 611 -15.33 7.52 -10.91
C LEU A 611 -15.17 8.95 -11.46
N ALA A 612 -13.94 9.44 -11.60
CA ALA A 612 -13.66 10.70 -12.28
C ALA A 612 -13.84 10.61 -13.81
N GLN A 613 -13.89 9.40 -14.38
CA GLN A 613 -14.13 9.15 -15.81
C GLN A 613 -13.23 9.98 -16.72
N GLY A 614 -11.94 10.07 -16.36
CA GLY A 614 -10.96 10.83 -17.15
C GLY A 614 -11.14 12.35 -17.09
N VAL A 615 -11.95 12.88 -16.16
CA VAL A 615 -12.14 14.31 -15.92
C VAL A 615 -11.62 14.65 -14.52
N TYR A 616 -10.34 14.97 -14.42
CA TYR A 616 -9.74 15.47 -13.18
C TYR A 616 -9.69 17.00 -13.24
N ALA A 617 -10.24 17.65 -12.22
CA ALA A 617 -10.27 19.10 -12.07
C ALA A 617 -9.31 19.57 -10.97
#